data_AF-A0A838G6C4-F1
#
_entry.id   AF-A0A838G6C4-F1
#
_cell.length_a   1.000
_cell.length_b   1.000
_cell.length_c   1.000
_cell.angle_alpha   90.00
_cell.angle_beta   90.00
_cell.angle_gamma   90.00
#
_symmetry.space_group_name_H-M   'P 1'
#
loop_
_entity.id
_entity.type
_entity.pdbx_description
1 polymer ?
#
loop_
_entity_poly.entity_id
_entity_poly.type
_entity_poly.pdbx_seq_one_letter_code
_entity_poly.pdbx_strand_id
1 'polypeptide(L)'
;MRNPDELLLHSSALTYPSTGVEVGPKEAGWTYVSLRTIRIAAGKTFSYATGRDEICLVPLQGSATVDCSGERWEISRPGTVFDGKPTAL
;
A
#
# COMPACT_ATOMS: atom_id res chain seq x y z
N MET A 1 12.40 -18.62 -21.50
CA MET A 1 11.09 -18.35 -20.88
C MET A 1 11.33 -18.11 -19.40
N ARG A 2 10.82 -17.03 -18.79
CA ARG A 2 10.98 -16.79 -17.33
C ARG A 2 10.26 -17.90 -16.56
N ASN A 3 10.80 -18.31 -15.41
CA ASN A 3 10.13 -19.24 -14.53
C ASN A 3 8.88 -18.55 -13.95
N PRO A 4 7.65 -19.09 -14.12
CA PRO A 4 6.45 -18.47 -13.57
C PRO A 4 6.46 -18.31 -12.04
N ASP A 5 7.22 -19.14 -11.31
CA ASP A 5 7.37 -19.00 -9.86
C ASP A 5 8.05 -17.69 -9.46
N GLU A 6 8.86 -17.09 -10.35
CA GLU A 6 9.50 -15.78 -10.12
C GLU A 6 8.52 -14.61 -10.19
N LEU A 7 7.27 -14.86 -10.60
CA LEU A 7 6.20 -13.85 -10.66
C LEU A 7 5.34 -13.85 -9.38
N LEU A 8 5.54 -14.81 -8.49
CA LEU A 8 4.74 -14.96 -7.28
C LEU A 8 5.44 -14.31 -6.07
N LEU A 9 4.80 -13.29 -5.52
CA LEU A 9 5.17 -12.70 -4.25
C LEU A 9 4.19 -13.16 -3.17
N HIS A 10 4.66 -13.99 -2.25
CA HIS A 10 3.90 -14.34 -1.05
C HIS A 10 3.90 -13.18 -0.06
N SER A 11 2.75 -12.91 0.55
CA SER A 11 2.67 -11.94 1.64
C SER A 11 3.51 -12.40 2.83
N SER A 12 4.23 -11.46 3.43
CA SER A 12 4.79 -11.65 4.76
C SER A 12 3.67 -11.72 5.82
N ALA A 13 3.99 -12.22 7.02
CA ALA A 13 3.04 -12.22 8.12
C ALA A 13 2.69 -10.79 8.55
N LEU A 14 1.39 -10.47 8.51
CA LEU A 14 0.89 -9.14 8.85
C LEU A 14 0.82 -8.94 10.36
N THR A 15 1.85 -8.33 10.94
CA THR A 15 1.91 -7.83 12.32
C THR A 15 1.75 -6.29 12.35
N TYR A 16 2.25 -5.58 13.36
CA TYR A 16 2.03 -4.13 13.47
C TYR A 16 3.28 -3.33 13.90
N PRO A 17 3.61 -2.23 13.20
CA PRO A 17 3.30 -1.99 11.79
C PRO A 17 4.02 -3.03 10.91
N SER A 18 3.37 -3.54 9.86
CA SER A 18 4.00 -4.50 8.95
C SER A 18 3.67 -4.24 7.49
N THR A 19 4.66 -4.43 6.63
CA THR A 19 4.50 -4.47 5.17
C THR A 19 4.16 -5.89 4.74
N GLY A 20 3.02 -6.10 4.08
CA GLY A 20 2.59 -7.42 3.60
C GLY A 20 3.30 -7.85 2.33
N VAL A 21 3.08 -7.10 1.25
CA VAL A 21 3.75 -7.25 -0.04
C VAL A 21 4.42 -5.92 -0.36
N GLU A 22 5.62 -6.00 -0.91
CA GLU A 22 6.33 -4.85 -1.47
C GLU A 22 7.08 -5.29 -2.72
N VAL A 23 6.88 -4.53 -3.79
CA VAL A 23 7.58 -4.73 -5.06
C VAL A 23 7.68 -3.39 -5.78
N GLY A 24 8.89 -3.01 -6.11
CA GLY A 24 9.25 -1.92 -7.01
C GLY A 24 9.84 -2.40 -8.35
N PRO A 25 10.16 -1.45 -9.25
CA PRO A 25 10.67 -1.76 -10.57
C PRO A 25 11.96 -2.60 -10.58
N LYS A 26 12.86 -2.36 -9.62
CA LYS A 26 14.18 -3.00 -9.56
C LYS A 26 14.06 -4.51 -9.36
N GLU A 27 13.24 -4.93 -8.41
CA GLU A 27 13.03 -6.34 -8.07
C GLU A 27 12.11 -7.05 -9.06
N ALA A 28 11.10 -6.36 -9.63
CA ALA A 28 10.23 -6.95 -10.64
C ALA A 28 10.87 -7.05 -12.03
N GLY A 29 11.90 -6.25 -12.29
CA GLY A 29 12.55 -6.16 -13.59
C GLY A 29 11.65 -5.55 -14.68
N TRP A 30 10.69 -4.71 -14.29
CA TRP A 30 9.91 -3.84 -15.19
C TRP A 30 10.29 -2.37 -14.96
N THR A 31 9.68 -1.45 -15.72
CA THR A 31 10.15 -0.06 -15.73
C THR A 31 9.46 0.87 -14.73
N TYR A 32 8.18 0.66 -14.40
CA TYR A 32 7.37 1.74 -13.81
C TYR A 32 6.70 1.41 -12.48
N VAL A 33 5.96 0.31 -12.39
CA VAL A 33 4.98 0.14 -11.31
C VAL A 33 5.65 -0.27 -9.99
N SER A 34 5.14 0.24 -8.87
CA SER A 34 5.40 -0.34 -7.55
C SER A 34 4.09 -0.65 -6.84
N LEU A 35 4.08 -1.66 -5.99
CA LEU A 35 2.96 -2.00 -5.11
C LEU A 35 3.48 -2.25 -3.70
N ARG A 36 2.87 -1.63 -2.71
CA ARG A 36 3.09 -1.95 -1.30
C ARG A 36 1.75 -2.08 -0.56
N THR A 37 1.64 -3.09 0.28
CA THR A 37 0.55 -3.18 1.27
C THR A 37 1.09 -2.99 2.67
N ILE A 38 0.44 -2.13 3.45
CA ILE A 38 0.84 -1.80 4.82
C ILE A 38 -0.32 -2.03 5.78
N ARG A 39 0.00 -2.53 6.97
CA ARG A 39 -0.94 -2.65 8.08
C ARG A 39 -0.48 -1.76 9.22
N ILE A 40 -1.32 -0.79 9.58
CA ILE A 40 -1.04 0.22 10.60
C ILE A 40 -1.98 -0.03 11.79
N ALA A 41 -1.45 -0.05 13.01
CA ALA A 41 -2.27 -0.19 14.22
C ALA A 41 -2.96 1.14 14.55
N ALA A 42 -4.10 1.06 15.24
CA ALA A 42 -4.81 2.26 15.70
C ALA A 42 -3.87 3.15 16.54
N GLY A 43 -3.87 4.45 16.24
CA GLY A 43 -3.01 5.44 16.89
C GLY A 43 -1.53 5.37 16.51
N LYS A 44 -1.14 4.53 15.53
CA LYS A 44 0.22 4.49 14.99
C LYS A 44 0.30 5.23 13.66
N THR A 45 1.51 5.69 13.34
CA THR A 45 1.82 6.43 12.12
C THR A 45 2.78 5.61 11.26
N PHE A 46 2.57 5.66 9.95
CA PHE A 46 3.51 5.19 8.95
C PHE A 46 3.93 6.39 8.09
N SER A 47 5.23 6.58 7.90
CA SER A 47 5.78 7.65 7.07
C SER A 47 6.49 7.07 5.86
N TYR A 48 6.28 7.68 4.69
CA TYR A 48 6.90 7.25 3.46
C TYR A 48 7.32 8.44 2.61
N ALA A 49 8.53 8.39 2.06
CA ALA A 49 9.01 9.37 1.11
C ALA A 49 8.67 8.90 -0.30
N THR A 50 7.81 9.66 -0.99
CA THR A 50 7.38 9.34 -2.36
C THR A 50 8.47 9.61 -3.40
N GLY A 51 9.45 10.44 -3.05
CA GLY A 51 10.51 10.85 -3.98
C GLY A 51 9.94 11.62 -5.15
N ARG A 52 10.12 11.09 -6.36
CA ARG A 52 9.60 11.68 -7.60
C ARG A 52 8.33 10.99 -8.10
N ASP A 53 7.91 9.93 -7.43
CA ASP A 53 6.80 9.10 -7.89
C ASP A 53 5.49 9.61 -7.29
N GLU A 54 4.45 9.62 -8.13
CA GLU A 54 3.08 9.80 -7.67
C GLU A 54 2.58 8.52 -7.01
N ILE A 55 1.77 8.65 -5.97
CA ILE A 55 1.23 7.52 -5.20
C ILE A 55 -0.28 7.64 -5.13
N CYS A 56 -0.94 6.52 -5.39
CA CYS A 56 -2.36 6.34 -5.09
C CYS A 56 -2.52 5.54 -3.79
N LEU A 57 -3.26 6.09 -2.83
CA LEU A 57 -3.55 5.42 -1.56
C LEU A 57 -4.95 4.80 -1.60
N VAL A 58 -5.02 3.48 -1.35
CA VAL A 58 -6.27 2.72 -1.37
C VAL A 58 -6.49 2.03 -0.02
N PRO A 59 -7.45 2.49 0.81
CA PRO A 59 -7.82 1.78 2.03
C PRO A 59 -8.40 0.39 1.72
N LEU A 60 -7.75 -0.65 2.24
CA LEU A 60 -8.27 -2.01 2.16
C LEU A 60 -9.27 -2.32 3.29
N GLN A 61 -9.12 -1.65 4.44
CA GLN A 61 -10.03 -1.69 5.59
C GLN A 61 -9.67 -0.56 6.57
N GLY A 62 -10.65 -0.04 7.31
CA GLY A 62 -10.42 0.92 8.38
C GLY A 62 -10.30 2.36 7.89
N SER A 63 -9.69 3.23 8.69
CA SER A 63 -9.52 4.65 8.35
C SER A 63 -8.13 5.16 8.76
N ALA A 64 -7.68 6.20 8.07
CA ALA A 64 -6.46 6.91 8.39
C ALA A 64 -6.56 8.37 7.97
N THR A 65 -5.87 9.23 8.72
CA THR A 65 -5.48 10.54 8.24
C THR A 65 -4.21 10.40 7.40
N VAL A 66 -4.17 11.09 6.26
CA VAL A 66 -2.95 11.29 5.45
C VAL A 66 -2.53 12.75 5.55
N ASP A 67 -1.31 13.00 6.00
CA ASP A 67 -0.68 14.32 5.96
C ASP A 67 0.43 14.30 4.90
N CYS A 68 0.35 15.19 3.90
CA CYS A 68 1.37 15.33 2.84
C CYS A 68 1.49 16.79 2.41
N SER A 69 2.72 17.32 2.37
CA SER A 69 3.00 18.69 1.90
C SER A 69 2.17 19.80 2.60
N GLY A 70 1.83 19.61 3.87
CA GLY A 70 1.03 20.56 4.65
C GLY A 70 -0.49 20.45 4.42
N GLU A 71 -0.92 19.54 3.55
CA GLU A 71 -2.33 19.20 3.33
C GLU A 71 -2.68 17.92 4.07
N ARG A 72 -3.97 17.81 4.45
CA ARG A 72 -4.50 16.72 5.27
C ARG A 72 -5.79 16.18 4.68
N TRP A 73 -5.86 14.87 4.53
CA TRP A 73 -7.03 14.15 4.03
C TRP A 73 -7.41 13.01 4.97
N GLU A 74 -8.69 12.65 4.95
CA GLU A 74 -9.19 11.44 5.60
C GLU A 74 -9.52 10.41 4.53
N ILE A 75 -8.95 9.22 4.67
CA ILE A 75 -9.26 8.06 3.82
C ILE A 75 -9.88 6.97 4.68
N SER A 76 -10.94 6.34 4.17
CA SER A 76 -11.58 5.27 4.92
C SER A 76 -12.24 4.24 4.03
N ARG A 77 -12.36 3.04 4.58
CA ARG A 77 -13.21 1.96 4.13
C ARG A 77 -13.87 1.32 5.36
N PRO A 78 -15.11 1.70 5.68
CA PRO A 78 -15.83 1.19 6.85
C PRO A 78 -16.03 -0.34 6.83
N GLY A 79 -16.16 -0.92 5.62
CA GLY A 79 -16.28 -2.36 5.39
C GLY A 79 -14.97 -3.04 4.99
N THR A 80 -15.11 -4.12 4.24
CA THR A 80 -14.02 -4.94 3.68
C THR A 80 -13.86 -4.70 2.19
N VAL A 81 -12.81 -5.28 1.60
CA VAL A 81 -12.54 -5.29 0.15
C VAL A 81 -13.70 -5.83 -0.70
N PHE A 82 -14.63 -6.58 -0.09
CA PHE A 82 -15.74 -7.24 -0.78
C PHE A 82 -17.01 -6.38 -0.86
N ASP A 83 -17.08 -5.26 -0.15
CA ASP A 83 -18.31 -4.45 -0.03
C ASP A 83 -18.50 -3.43 -1.17
N GLY A 84 -17.75 -3.57 -2.27
CA GLY A 84 -17.87 -2.72 -3.46
C GLY A 84 -16.60 -1.92 -3.79
N LYS A 85 -16.80 -0.78 -4.47
CA LYS A 85 -15.72 0.04 -5.02
C LYS A 85 -14.88 0.69 -3.91
N PRO A 86 -13.55 0.80 -4.09
CA PRO A 86 -12.73 1.54 -3.14
C PRO A 86 -12.92 3.05 -3.30
N THR A 87 -12.59 3.78 -2.23
CA THR A 87 -12.13 5.16 -2.34
C THR A 87 -10.62 5.15 -2.54
N ALA A 88 -10.09 6.14 -3.25
CA ALA A 88 -8.67 6.34 -3.40
C ALA A 88 -8.35 7.83 -3.21
N LEU A 89 -7.15 8.10 -2.69
CA LEU A 89 -6.52 9.42 -2.68
C LEU A 89 -5.36 9.43 -3.66
#